data_AF-W9YFD4-F1
#
_entry.id   AF-W9YFD4-F1
#
_cell.length_a   1.000
_cell.length_b   1.000
_cell.length_c   1.000
_cell.angle_alpha   90.00
_cell.angle_beta   90.00
_cell.angle_gamma   90.00
#
_symmetry.space_group_name_H-M   'P 1'
#
loop_
_entity.id
_entity.type
_entity.pdbx_description
1 polymer ?
#
loop_
_entity_poly.entity_id
_entity_poly.type
_entity_poly.pdbx_seq_one_letter_code
_entity_poly.pdbx_strand_id
1 'polypeptide(L)'
;MDYTTSIEKTLGRLITAFHILHQQGIFDECGHVSVRHPDDATTFFTSNVPAILVSSTRHLNQWNVSDGSPVIDNRPATDGPAADGFRGAPLATSPAATASATDGFSGTPAPHTTTTTTTTTTTTTAANGCQLMHEIPPHSEHYIHSCLYDRYPAIQSIVHSHCMSAVVYGLCNSSGSMLLPSYQMAGFLGHQSPIFDAADYYSQLPATHPHNLSIDHKILGDALARMFSRGRQDLEQDDYEDDDDGVDGADGFDGVDGVDGVDGHVDDGVDGVYGSGTRHGGRDWGDGDIDGAADLPNHCVVFQRGHGFVTWATSLEDAVYRAIHVQRDADIQTTAMGQRSRSEIEVVYLSDREAQDCKETINAATPENWLAWTVQAERSGMYRNELGKPTDTYLQV
;
A
#
# COMPACT_ATOMS: atom_id res chain seq x y z
N MET A 1 -31.11 14.33 -13.01
CA MET A 1 -31.04 13.21 -12.05
C MET A 1 -29.89 12.36 -12.52
N ASP A 2 -28.75 12.43 -11.82
CA ASP A 2 -27.60 11.58 -12.11
C ASP A 2 -27.96 10.16 -11.68
N TYR A 3 -28.20 9.29 -12.66
CA TYR A 3 -28.41 7.86 -12.45
C TYR A 3 -27.07 7.13 -12.54
N THR A 4 -26.04 7.64 -11.87
CA THR A 4 -24.73 6.98 -11.78
C THR A 4 -24.86 5.77 -10.85
N THR A 5 -24.49 4.60 -11.34
CA THR A 5 -24.56 3.33 -10.59
C THR A 5 -23.58 3.32 -9.41
N SER A 6 -23.82 2.45 -8.41
CA SER A 6 -22.91 2.25 -7.25
C SER A 6 -21.49 1.96 -7.73
N ILE A 7 -21.37 1.06 -8.70
CA ILE A 7 -20.09 0.68 -9.33
C ILE A 7 -19.39 1.84 -10.04
N GLU A 8 -20.09 2.65 -10.85
CA GLU A 8 -19.47 3.82 -11.52
C GLU A 8 -18.92 4.83 -10.51
N LYS A 9 -19.63 5.07 -9.39
CA LYS A 9 -19.13 5.94 -8.32
C LYS A 9 -17.88 5.38 -7.67
N THR A 10 -17.85 4.07 -7.38
CA THR A 10 -16.68 3.38 -6.82
C THR A 10 -15.48 3.45 -7.76
N LEU A 11 -15.67 3.18 -9.05
CA LEU A 11 -14.60 3.27 -10.04
C LEU A 11 -14.10 4.72 -10.22
N GLY A 12 -15.01 5.70 -10.18
CA GLY A 12 -14.66 7.12 -10.18
C GLY A 12 -13.78 7.49 -8.98
N ARG A 13 -14.15 7.05 -7.77
CA ARG A 13 -13.35 7.27 -6.55
C ARG A 13 -11.99 6.56 -6.62
N LEU A 14 -11.94 5.34 -7.16
CA LEU A 14 -10.68 4.61 -7.35
C LEU A 14 -9.72 5.36 -8.28
N ILE A 15 -10.21 5.88 -9.41
CA ILE A 15 -9.39 6.70 -10.31
C ILE A 15 -8.86 7.94 -9.59
N THR A 16 -9.71 8.62 -8.82
CA THR A 16 -9.29 9.76 -7.99
C THR A 16 -8.25 9.36 -6.92
N ALA A 17 -8.36 8.17 -6.32
CA ALA A 17 -7.36 7.66 -5.37
C ALA A 17 -5.98 7.50 -6.02
N PHE A 18 -5.90 6.95 -7.23
CA PHE A 18 -4.64 6.88 -7.99
C PHE A 18 -4.03 8.28 -8.20
N HIS A 19 -4.86 9.27 -8.55
CA HIS A 19 -4.39 10.65 -8.74
C HIS A 19 -3.88 11.28 -7.46
N ILE A 20 -4.61 11.10 -6.34
CA ILE A 20 -4.22 11.61 -5.03
C ILE A 20 -2.89 10.98 -4.61
N LEU A 21 -2.78 9.65 -4.65
CA LEU A 21 -1.60 8.94 -4.17
C LEU A 21 -0.36 9.28 -5.00
N HIS A 22 -0.48 9.41 -6.32
CA HIS A 22 0.62 9.90 -7.16
C HIS A 22 0.94 11.38 -6.87
N GLN A 23 -0.06 12.25 -6.73
CA GLN A 23 0.13 13.67 -6.42
C GLN A 23 0.80 13.92 -5.06
N GLN A 24 0.54 13.06 -4.07
CA GLN A 24 1.16 13.11 -2.76
C GLN A 24 2.56 12.46 -2.75
N GLY A 25 3.03 11.89 -3.85
CA GLY A 25 4.32 11.21 -3.93
C GLY A 25 4.34 9.82 -3.27
N ILE A 26 3.17 9.23 -3.05
CA ILE A 26 3.01 7.87 -2.52
C ILE A 26 3.21 6.84 -3.62
N PHE A 27 2.75 7.13 -4.83
CA PHE A 27 2.97 6.28 -5.99
C PHE A 27 4.02 6.86 -6.94
N ASP A 28 4.83 5.96 -7.46
CA ASP A 28 5.69 6.10 -8.63
C ASP A 28 5.02 5.39 -9.83
N GLU A 29 5.82 4.89 -10.78
CA GLU A 29 5.34 4.07 -11.90
C GLU A 29 4.76 2.69 -11.52
N CYS A 30 5.00 2.18 -10.30
CA CYS A 30 4.71 0.81 -9.90
C CYS A 30 3.66 0.70 -8.78
N GLY A 31 3.52 1.72 -7.92
CA GLY A 31 2.54 1.72 -6.82
C GLY A 31 1.08 1.59 -7.27
N HIS A 32 0.26 0.87 -6.48
CA HIS A 32 -1.12 0.60 -6.84
C HIS A 32 -2.09 0.50 -5.65
N VAL A 33 -3.32 0.97 -5.88
CA VAL A 33 -4.47 0.92 -4.96
C VAL A 33 -5.57 0.04 -5.56
N SER A 34 -6.30 -0.66 -4.70
CA SER A 34 -7.46 -1.44 -5.11
C SER A 34 -8.69 -1.12 -4.28
N VAL A 35 -9.87 -1.41 -4.81
CA VAL A 35 -11.14 -1.36 -4.07
C VAL A 35 -11.92 -2.65 -4.30
N ARG A 36 -12.49 -3.23 -3.25
CA ARG A 36 -13.40 -4.38 -3.36
C ARG A 36 -14.63 -3.97 -4.16
N HIS A 37 -15.17 -4.88 -4.97
CA HIS A 37 -16.37 -4.59 -5.74
C HIS A 37 -17.56 -4.36 -4.79
N PRO A 38 -18.31 -3.24 -4.94
CA PRO A 38 -19.28 -2.79 -3.93
C PRO A 38 -20.46 -3.73 -3.75
N ASP A 39 -20.85 -4.42 -4.83
CA ASP A 39 -22.01 -5.32 -4.85
C ASP A 39 -21.63 -6.82 -4.96
N ASP A 40 -20.33 -7.14 -5.02
CA ASP A 40 -19.82 -8.51 -5.23
C ASP A 40 -18.48 -8.68 -4.52
N ALA A 41 -18.51 -9.11 -3.26
CA ALA A 41 -17.29 -9.25 -2.47
C ALA A 41 -16.28 -10.28 -3.02
N THR A 42 -16.64 -11.09 -4.01
CA THR A 42 -15.77 -12.11 -4.61
C THR A 42 -14.78 -11.52 -5.63
N THR A 43 -14.92 -10.24 -5.98
CA THR A 43 -14.06 -9.55 -6.93
C THR A 43 -13.60 -8.18 -6.44
N PHE A 44 -12.54 -7.65 -7.06
CA PHE A 44 -12.02 -6.31 -6.76
C PHE A 44 -11.46 -5.63 -8.01
N PHE A 45 -11.24 -4.33 -7.92
CA PHE A 45 -10.71 -3.50 -9.01
C PHE A 45 -9.35 -2.90 -8.64
N THR A 46 -8.43 -2.89 -9.60
CA THR A 46 -7.18 -2.10 -9.55
C THR A 46 -6.73 -1.78 -10.97
N SER A 47 -5.52 -1.26 -11.16
CA SER A 47 -4.93 -0.93 -12.46
C SER A 47 -3.59 -1.63 -12.65
N ASN A 48 -3.32 -2.06 -13.89
CA ASN A 48 -2.00 -2.53 -14.32
C ASN A 48 -1.19 -1.45 -15.07
N VAL A 49 -1.66 -0.20 -15.09
CA VAL A 49 -0.91 0.91 -15.69
C VAL A 49 -0.46 1.89 -14.61
N PRO A 50 0.64 2.62 -14.83
CA PRO A 50 1.11 3.64 -13.89
C PRO A 50 0.00 4.60 -13.46
N ALA A 51 -0.02 4.97 -12.18
CA ALA A 51 -1.07 5.78 -11.56
C ALA A 51 -1.38 7.08 -12.31
N ILE A 52 -0.35 7.74 -12.84
CA ILE A 52 -0.47 8.97 -13.64
C ILE A 52 -1.27 8.79 -14.94
N LEU A 53 -1.31 7.57 -15.49
CA LEU A 53 -2.03 7.25 -16.73
C LEU A 53 -3.48 6.82 -16.50
N VAL A 54 -3.86 6.46 -15.28
CA VAL A 54 -5.21 6.02 -14.95
C VAL A 54 -6.18 7.20 -15.12
N SER A 55 -7.14 7.11 -16.03
CA SER A 55 -8.07 8.23 -16.31
C SER A 55 -9.50 7.81 -16.57
N SER A 56 -9.73 6.51 -16.77
CA SER A 56 -11.04 5.96 -17.12
C SER A 56 -11.11 4.49 -16.73
N THR A 57 -12.31 3.92 -16.77
CA THR A 57 -12.55 2.51 -16.46
C THR A 57 -11.74 1.56 -17.36
N ARG A 58 -11.42 1.93 -18.60
CA ARG A 58 -10.60 1.10 -19.50
C ARG A 58 -9.16 0.86 -19.01
N HIS A 59 -8.69 1.65 -18.04
CA HIS A 59 -7.38 1.47 -17.40
C HIS A 59 -7.48 0.64 -16.12
N LEU A 60 -8.69 0.24 -15.72
CA LEU A 60 -8.95 -0.60 -14.56
C LEU A 60 -9.23 -2.02 -15.03
N ASN A 61 -8.88 -2.98 -14.16
CA ASN A 61 -9.07 -4.40 -14.36
C ASN A 61 -9.79 -4.98 -13.14
N GLN A 62 -10.58 -6.02 -13.38
CA GLN A 62 -11.32 -6.73 -12.33
C GLN A 62 -10.73 -8.11 -12.12
N TRP A 63 -10.57 -8.49 -10.86
CA TRP A 63 -9.85 -9.70 -10.45
C TRP A 63 -10.66 -10.48 -9.43
N ASN A 64 -10.55 -11.81 -9.48
CA ASN A 64 -11.13 -12.69 -8.48
C ASN A 64 -10.33 -12.63 -7.18
N VAL A 65 -11.03 -12.52 -6.06
CA VAL A 65 -10.43 -12.49 -4.72
C VAL A 65 -9.78 -13.83 -4.37
N SER A 66 -10.45 -14.94 -4.68
CA SER A 66 -10.03 -16.29 -4.25
C SER A 66 -8.66 -16.74 -4.80
N ASP A 67 -8.33 -16.37 -6.03
CA ASP A 67 -7.13 -16.87 -6.72
C ASP A 67 -6.32 -15.82 -7.48
N GLY A 68 -6.78 -14.56 -7.51
CA GLY A 68 -6.14 -13.49 -8.28
C GLY A 68 -6.31 -13.61 -9.79
N SER A 69 -7.10 -14.56 -10.31
CA SER A 69 -7.33 -14.67 -11.74
C SER A 69 -8.13 -13.48 -12.28
N PRO A 70 -7.91 -13.05 -13.54
CA PRO A 70 -8.78 -12.09 -14.21
C PRO A 70 -10.26 -12.52 -14.21
N VAL A 71 -11.17 -11.57 -13.99
CA VAL A 71 -12.59 -11.82 -14.25
C VAL A 71 -12.82 -11.88 -15.75
N ILE A 72 -13.35 -13.01 -16.22
CA ILE A 72 -13.73 -13.23 -17.62
C ILE A 72 -15.20 -12.87 -17.79
N ASP A 73 -15.52 -12.09 -18.81
CA ASP A 73 -16.90 -11.77 -19.17
C ASP A 73 -17.45 -12.86 -20.10
N ASN A 74 -18.43 -13.63 -19.61
CA ASN A 74 -19.09 -14.68 -20.38
C ASN A 74 -20.25 -14.18 -21.27
N ARG A 75 -20.41 -12.86 -21.47
CA ARG A 75 -21.36 -12.34 -22.47
C ARG A 75 -21.01 -12.89 -23.86
N PRO A 76 -21.99 -13.39 -24.64
CA PRO A 76 -21.73 -13.81 -26.01
C PRO A 76 -21.18 -12.62 -26.79
N ALA A 77 -20.12 -12.84 -27.57
CA ALA A 77 -19.53 -11.81 -28.43
C ALA A 77 -20.64 -11.21 -29.31
N THR A 78 -21.09 -10.01 -28.98
CA THR A 78 -21.99 -9.27 -29.87
C THR A 78 -21.12 -8.66 -30.93
N ASP A 79 -21.27 -9.11 -32.18
CA ASP A 79 -20.71 -8.47 -33.37
C ASP A 79 -21.25 -7.02 -33.47
N GLY A 80 -20.60 -6.10 -32.77
CA GLY A 80 -20.84 -4.67 -32.88
C GLY A 80 -20.09 -4.10 -34.08
N PRO A 81 -20.61 -3.05 -34.75
CA PRO A 81 -19.98 -2.51 -35.95
C PRO A 81 -18.59 -1.96 -35.61
N ALA A 82 -17.61 -2.28 -36.46
CA ALA A 82 -16.23 -1.84 -36.34
C ALA A 82 -16.18 -0.33 -36.04
N ALA A 83 -15.49 0.05 -34.95
CA ALA A 83 -15.23 1.44 -34.64
C ALA A 83 -14.54 2.11 -35.82
N ASP A 84 -15.13 3.19 -36.33
CA ASP A 84 -14.56 4.01 -37.40
C ASP A 84 -13.14 4.43 -37.03
N GLY A 85 -12.20 4.08 -37.92
CA GLY A 85 -10.78 4.33 -37.73
C GLY A 85 -10.48 5.81 -37.52
N PHE A 86 -9.91 6.13 -36.38
CA PHE A 86 -9.30 7.43 -36.11
C PHE A 86 -8.10 7.60 -37.05
N ARG A 87 -8.31 8.21 -38.21
CA ARG A 87 -7.21 8.71 -39.05
C ARG A 87 -6.53 9.84 -38.30
N GLY A 88 -5.39 9.56 -37.69
CA GLY A 88 -4.52 10.58 -37.11
C GLY A 88 -4.24 11.68 -38.13
N ALA A 89 -4.50 12.92 -37.72
CA ALA A 89 -4.08 14.10 -38.47
C ALA A 89 -2.54 14.11 -38.60
N PRO A 90 -1.97 14.46 -39.76
CA PRO A 90 -0.53 14.47 -39.94
C PRO A 90 0.11 15.57 -39.08
N LEU A 91 1.17 15.21 -38.34
CA LEU A 91 2.04 16.17 -37.65
C LEU A 91 2.56 17.20 -38.66
N ALA A 92 2.28 18.48 -38.39
CA ALA A 92 2.89 19.59 -39.11
C ALA A 92 4.39 19.64 -38.79
N THR A 93 5.22 19.49 -39.81
CA THR A 93 6.67 19.69 -39.74
C THR A 93 6.97 21.19 -39.67
N SER A 94 7.56 21.66 -38.57
CA SER A 94 8.21 22.98 -38.52
C SER A 94 9.57 22.94 -39.25
N PRO A 95 9.96 24.02 -39.95
CA PRO A 95 11.19 24.05 -40.74
C PRO A 95 12.43 24.30 -39.87
N ALA A 96 13.51 23.63 -40.27
CA ALA A 96 14.82 23.64 -39.66
C ALA A 96 15.48 25.03 -39.67
N ALA A 97 16.09 25.40 -38.54
CA ALA A 97 17.07 26.48 -38.47
C ALA A 97 18.44 25.97 -38.96
N THR A 98 19.01 26.69 -39.91
CA THR A 98 20.33 26.49 -40.50
C THR A 98 21.45 26.89 -39.52
N ALA A 99 22.42 26.00 -39.28
CA ALA A 99 23.74 26.37 -38.79
C ALA A 99 24.84 25.49 -39.42
N SER A 100 25.75 26.19 -40.09
CA SER A 100 27.09 25.90 -40.61
C SER A 100 27.88 24.66 -40.11
N ALA A 101 28.55 24.02 -41.07
CA ALA A 101 29.60 22.98 -40.99
C ALA A 101 30.80 23.38 -40.08
N THR A 102 31.61 22.45 -39.55
CA THR A 102 32.64 21.65 -40.26
C THR A 102 33.08 20.34 -39.55
N ASP A 103 33.49 19.36 -40.38
CA ASP A 103 34.42 18.22 -40.20
C ASP A 103 34.11 17.16 -39.11
N GLY A 104 34.16 15.84 -39.32
CA GLY A 104 34.62 14.99 -40.42
C GLY A 104 35.11 13.67 -39.82
N PHE A 105 34.35 12.56 -39.93
CA PHE A 105 34.91 11.20 -39.85
C PHE A 105 33.95 10.15 -40.40
N SER A 106 34.49 9.25 -41.21
CA SER A 106 33.81 8.19 -41.96
C SER A 106 33.49 6.94 -41.13
N GLY A 107 32.35 6.31 -41.39
CA GLY A 107 32.08 4.92 -40.97
C GLY A 107 30.59 4.59 -40.87
N THR A 108 29.97 4.18 -41.97
CA THR A 108 28.58 3.66 -42.01
C THR A 108 28.56 2.18 -41.65
N PRO A 109 27.50 1.70 -40.98
CA PRO A 109 26.80 0.52 -41.48
C PRO A 109 25.30 0.78 -41.70
N ALA A 110 24.72 0.01 -42.62
CA ALA A 110 23.36 0.12 -43.12
C ALA A 110 22.27 -0.03 -42.03
N PRO A 111 21.11 0.62 -42.17
CA PRO A 111 20.01 0.43 -41.23
C PRO A 111 19.31 -0.91 -41.51
N HIS A 112 19.26 -1.76 -40.48
CA HIS A 112 18.37 -2.91 -40.44
C HIS A 112 16.92 -2.41 -40.35
N THR A 113 16.10 -2.79 -41.32
CA THR A 113 14.66 -2.55 -41.33
C THR A 113 13.97 -3.46 -40.31
N THR A 114 13.84 -3.00 -39.07
CA THR A 114 12.97 -3.64 -38.08
C THR A 114 11.52 -3.37 -38.48
N THR A 115 10.82 -4.42 -38.86
CA THR A 115 9.38 -4.37 -39.13
C THR A 115 8.67 -4.31 -37.78
N THR A 116 8.20 -3.12 -37.38
CA THR A 116 7.34 -2.98 -36.20
C THR A 116 5.97 -3.52 -36.57
N THR A 117 5.66 -4.74 -36.14
CA THR A 117 4.31 -5.29 -36.19
C THR A 117 3.47 -4.55 -35.16
N THR A 118 2.65 -3.61 -35.61
CA THR A 118 1.63 -2.99 -34.77
C THR A 118 0.54 -4.03 -34.52
N THR A 119 0.63 -4.76 -33.41
CA THR A 119 -0.46 -5.62 -32.95
C THR A 119 -1.56 -4.73 -32.41
N THR A 120 -2.61 -4.52 -33.20
CA THR A 120 -3.84 -3.87 -32.73
C THR A 120 -4.57 -4.85 -31.82
N THR A 121 -4.23 -4.87 -30.53
CA THR A 121 -4.99 -5.63 -29.53
C THR A 121 -6.38 -5.02 -29.44
N THR A 122 -7.39 -5.78 -29.85
CA THR A 122 -8.79 -5.38 -29.72
C THR A 122 -9.15 -5.46 -28.24
N THR A 123 -9.12 -4.34 -27.53
CA THR A 123 -9.39 -4.30 -26.09
C THR A 123 -10.86 -4.61 -25.85
N THR A 124 -11.18 -5.80 -25.37
CA THR A 124 -12.55 -6.16 -25.00
C THR A 124 -12.87 -5.54 -23.64
N THR A 125 -14.06 -4.96 -23.50
CA THR A 125 -14.47 -4.21 -22.30
C THR A 125 -15.62 -4.91 -21.57
N ALA A 126 -15.48 -5.03 -20.25
CA ALA A 126 -16.51 -5.57 -19.36
C ALA A 126 -17.76 -4.66 -19.30
N ALA A 127 -18.85 -5.15 -18.73
CA ALA A 127 -20.11 -4.39 -18.61
C ALA A 127 -19.96 -3.09 -17.81
N ASN A 128 -19.00 -3.05 -16.88
CA ASN A 128 -18.63 -1.89 -16.06
C ASN A 128 -17.60 -0.95 -16.72
N GLY A 129 -17.22 -1.21 -17.98
CA GLY A 129 -16.23 -0.40 -18.69
C GLY A 129 -14.77 -0.77 -18.41
N CYS A 130 -14.50 -1.72 -17.49
CA CYS A 130 -13.15 -2.18 -17.20
C CYS A 130 -12.55 -3.02 -18.34
N GLN A 131 -11.24 -2.93 -18.50
CA GLN A 131 -10.53 -3.77 -19.47
C GLN A 131 -10.53 -5.22 -19.00
N LEU A 132 -10.99 -6.12 -19.88
CA LEU A 132 -10.85 -7.56 -19.65
C LEU A 132 -9.40 -7.98 -19.89
N MET A 133 -8.87 -8.72 -18.92
CA MET A 133 -7.54 -9.32 -19.01
C MET A 133 -7.69 -10.78 -19.45
N HIS A 134 -6.90 -11.19 -20.44
CA HIS A 134 -6.86 -12.58 -20.92
C HIS A 134 -5.76 -13.41 -20.26
N GLU A 135 -4.75 -12.72 -19.72
CA GLU A 135 -3.61 -13.29 -19.00
C GLU A 135 -3.16 -12.32 -17.92
N ILE A 136 -2.44 -12.83 -16.93
CA ILE A 136 -1.85 -12.03 -15.86
C ILE A 136 -0.59 -11.36 -16.42
N PRO A 137 -0.46 -10.03 -16.35
CA PRO A 137 0.75 -9.35 -16.79
C PRO A 137 1.98 -9.85 -16.02
N PRO A 138 3.15 -10.00 -16.66
CA PRO A 138 4.39 -10.30 -15.97
C PRO A 138 4.64 -9.31 -14.83
N HIS A 139 5.15 -9.79 -13.70
CA HIS A 139 5.46 -8.99 -12.51
C HIS A 139 4.27 -8.26 -11.87
N SER A 140 3.03 -8.67 -12.17
CA SER A 140 1.84 -8.06 -11.55
C SER A 140 1.71 -8.48 -10.08
N GLU A 141 1.70 -7.49 -9.19
CA GLU A 141 1.61 -7.69 -7.73
C GLU A 141 0.16 -7.64 -7.20
N HIS A 142 -0.82 -7.85 -8.08
CA HIS A 142 -2.24 -7.99 -7.71
C HIS A 142 -2.48 -9.11 -6.68
N TYR A 143 -1.53 -10.05 -6.51
CA TYR A 143 -1.56 -11.07 -5.47
C TYR A 143 -1.49 -10.51 -4.04
N ILE A 144 -0.86 -9.34 -3.84
CA ILE A 144 -0.93 -8.61 -2.57
C ILE A 144 -2.40 -8.35 -2.20
N HIS A 145 -3.17 -7.84 -3.16
CA HIS A 145 -4.56 -7.45 -2.95
C HIS A 145 -5.49 -8.65 -2.81
N SER A 146 -5.42 -9.61 -3.73
CA SER A 146 -6.29 -10.80 -3.70
C SER A 146 -6.12 -11.58 -2.40
N CYS A 147 -4.89 -11.80 -1.94
CA CYS A 147 -4.63 -12.58 -0.73
C CYS A 147 -5.03 -11.87 0.57
N LEU A 148 -4.93 -10.53 0.63
CA LEU A 148 -5.47 -9.76 1.75
C LEU A 148 -7.01 -9.77 1.74
N TYR A 149 -7.64 -9.56 0.58
CA TYR A 149 -9.10 -9.59 0.47
C TYR A 149 -9.70 -10.97 0.78
N ASP A 150 -9.02 -12.05 0.39
CA ASP A 150 -9.45 -13.44 0.63
C ASP A 150 -9.42 -13.78 2.11
N ARG A 151 -8.38 -13.30 2.81
CA ARG A 151 -8.15 -13.55 4.23
C ARG A 151 -8.98 -12.67 5.16
N TYR A 152 -9.24 -11.43 4.75
CA TYR A 152 -9.93 -10.45 5.58
C TYR A 152 -11.16 -9.88 4.84
N PRO A 153 -12.34 -10.51 5.00
CA PRO A 153 -13.55 -10.10 4.28
C PRO A 153 -13.97 -8.64 4.51
N ALA A 154 -13.65 -8.09 5.69
CA ALA A 154 -14.01 -6.72 6.05
C ALA A 154 -13.15 -5.64 5.34
N ILE A 155 -11.98 -5.99 4.80
CA ILE A 155 -11.15 -5.03 4.03
C ILE A 155 -11.89 -4.61 2.76
N GLN A 156 -11.96 -3.30 2.52
CA GLN A 156 -12.57 -2.72 1.31
C GLN A 156 -11.57 -2.04 0.38
N SER A 157 -10.38 -1.68 0.88
CA SER A 157 -9.34 -1.05 0.08
C SER A 157 -7.95 -1.39 0.57
N ILE A 158 -7.01 -1.53 -0.35
CA ILE A 158 -5.61 -1.86 -0.09
C ILE A 158 -4.72 -0.94 -0.93
N VAL A 159 -3.66 -0.41 -0.33
CA VAL A 159 -2.63 0.38 -0.98
C VAL A 159 -1.29 -0.32 -0.81
N HIS A 160 -0.58 -0.50 -1.91
CA HIS A 160 0.82 -0.91 -1.92
C HIS A 160 1.65 0.17 -2.60
N SER A 161 2.74 0.58 -1.95
CA SER A 161 3.54 1.71 -2.35
C SER A 161 5.03 1.40 -2.20
N HIS A 162 5.81 1.91 -3.15
CA HIS A 162 7.28 1.87 -3.16
C HIS A 162 7.86 3.23 -2.73
N CYS A 163 7.15 4.02 -1.93
CA CYS A 163 7.63 5.36 -1.61
C CYS A 163 8.96 5.28 -0.84
N MET A 164 9.97 6.00 -1.33
CA MET A 164 11.36 5.87 -0.87
C MET A 164 11.51 6.09 0.64
N SER A 165 10.72 7.00 1.22
CA SER A 165 10.70 7.27 2.66
C SER A 165 10.38 6.02 3.49
N ALA A 166 9.49 5.16 3.00
CA ALA A 166 9.07 3.94 3.68
C ALA A 166 10.02 2.75 3.44
N VAL A 167 10.71 2.69 2.29
CA VAL A 167 11.63 1.60 1.96
C VAL A 167 12.74 1.45 3.01
N VAL A 168 13.22 2.56 3.56
CA VAL A 168 14.25 2.58 4.63
C VAL A 168 13.80 1.75 5.83
N TYR A 169 12.54 1.89 6.25
CA TYR A 169 12.01 1.16 7.40
C TYR A 169 11.79 -0.33 7.15
N GLY A 170 11.62 -0.75 5.89
CA GLY A 170 11.64 -2.17 5.54
C GLY A 170 13.03 -2.82 5.67
N LEU A 171 14.10 -2.02 5.74
CA LEU A 171 15.48 -2.52 5.93
C LEU A 171 15.90 -2.57 7.40
N CYS A 172 15.06 -2.09 8.31
CA CYS A 172 15.32 -2.01 9.73
C CYS A 172 14.88 -3.30 10.42
N ASN A 173 15.77 -4.11 10.98
CA ASN A 173 15.39 -5.36 11.67
C ASN A 173 15.60 -5.31 13.18
N SER A 174 15.65 -4.12 13.77
CA SER A 174 15.72 -3.96 15.23
C SER A 174 14.53 -3.15 15.72
N SER A 175 13.90 -3.58 16.81
CA SER A 175 12.71 -2.96 17.41
C SER A 175 12.80 -1.43 17.55
N GLY A 176 13.96 -0.87 17.90
CA GLY A 176 14.19 0.57 18.03
C GLY A 176 14.45 1.35 16.72
N SER A 177 14.48 0.68 15.58
CA SER A 177 14.76 1.27 14.25
C SER A 177 13.56 1.27 13.30
N MET A 178 12.47 0.63 13.70
CA MET A 178 11.22 0.56 12.96
C MET A 178 10.51 1.90 12.87
N LEU A 179 9.58 2.04 11.92
CA LEU A 179 8.70 3.20 11.87
C LEU A 179 7.78 3.17 13.10
N LEU A 180 7.88 4.21 13.91
CA LEU A 180 7.13 4.39 15.15
C LEU A 180 6.29 5.66 15.04
N PRO A 181 5.07 5.68 15.61
CA PRO A 181 4.18 6.83 15.52
C PRO A 181 4.84 8.08 16.10
N SER A 182 5.29 8.98 15.21
CA SER A 182 6.10 10.14 15.59
C SER A 182 5.29 11.43 15.67
N TYR A 183 4.03 11.41 15.23
CA TYR A 183 3.09 12.53 15.36
C TYR A 183 1.64 12.06 15.33
N GLN A 184 0.74 12.97 15.75
CA GLN A 184 -0.67 12.67 16.02
C GLN A 184 -1.46 12.00 14.87
N MET A 185 -1.04 12.12 13.61
CA MET A 185 -1.77 11.53 12.49
C MET A 185 -1.35 10.08 12.17
N ALA A 186 -0.33 9.56 12.87
CA ALA A 186 0.27 8.25 12.62
C ALA A 186 0.04 7.24 13.76
N GLY A 187 -0.81 7.55 14.74
CA GLY A 187 -1.15 6.64 15.85
C GLY A 187 -1.68 5.27 15.41
N PHE A 188 -2.30 5.17 14.23
CA PHE A 188 -2.74 3.90 13.64
C PHE A 188 -1.61 2.89 13.36
N LEU A 189 -0.34 3.33 13.31
CA LEU A 189 0.81 2.44 13.19
C LEU A 189 0.97 1.53 14.42
N GLY A 190 0.41 1.95 15.56
CA GLY A 190 0.55 1.23 16.82
C GLY A 190 2.00 1.18 17.30
N HIS A 191 2.35 0.09 17.98
CA HIS A 191 3.66 -0.05 18.62
C HIS A 191 4.77 -0.42 17.63
N GLN A 192 4.49 -1.31 16.66
CA GLN A 192 5.46 -1.76 15.67
C GLN A 192 4.74 -2.43 14.50
N SER A 193 5.06 -2.02 13.27
CA SER A 193 4.59 -2.69 12.06
C SER A 193 5.53 -3.84 11.68
N PRO A 194 5.04 -5.03 11.28
CA PRO A 194 5.90 -6.13 10.85
C PRO A 194 6.69 -5.82 9.56
N ILE A 195 7.80 -6.53 9.37
CA ILE A 195 8.50 -6.61 8.09
C ILE A 195 8.30 -8.00 7.49
N PHE A 196 7.90 -8.00 6.23
CA PHE A 196 7.85 -9.19 5.41
C PHE A 196 9.13 -9.29 4.57
N ASP A 197 9.80 -10.44 4.63
CA ASP A 197 10.89 -10.79 3.72
C ASP A 197 10.43 -11.87 2.72
N ALA A 198 10.41 -11.53 1.43
CA ALA A 198 10.09 -12.49 0.38
C ALA A 198 11.13 -13.63 0.29
N ALA A 199 12.36 -13.38 0.74
CA ALA A 199 13.46 -14.35 0.66
C ALA A 199 13.17 -15.64 1.45
N ASP A 200 12.43 -15.54 2.55
CA ASP A 200 12.05 -16.67 3.40
C ASP A 200 11.15 -17.68 2.66
N TYR A 201 10.53 -17.27 1.56
CA TYR A 201 9.54 -18.04 0.82
C TYR A 201 10.02 -18.50 -0.55
N TYR A 202 11.21 -18.11 -1.01
CA TYR A 202 11.73 -18.48 -2.33
C TYR A 202 11.84 -20.00 -2.54
N SER A 203 12.13 -20.76 -1.49
CA SER A 203 12.18 -22.23 -1.55
C SER A 203 10.83 -22.88 -1.90
N GLN A 204 9.73 -22.15 -1.76
CA GLN A 204 8.37 -22.61 -2.05
C GLN A 204 7.90 -22.21 -3.47
N LEU A 205 8.70 -21.41 -4.20
CA LEU A 205 8.37 -20.94 -5.54
C LEU A 205 8.93 -21.87 -6.62
N PRO A 206 8.41 -21.81 -7.86
CA PRO A 206 9.02 -22.50 -8.98
C PRO A 206 10.50 -22.12 -9.13
N ALA A 207 11.37 -23.09 -9.47
CA ALA A 207 12.82 -22.84 -9.59
C ALA A 207 13.20 -21.77 -10.64
N THR A 208 12.30 -21.43 -11.55
CA THR A 208 12.47 -20.38 -12.56
C THR A 208 11.96 -19.01 -12.11
N HIS A 209 11.33 -18.92 -10.93
CA HIS A 209 10.78 -17.68 -10.40
C HIS A 209 11.94 -16.75 -9.97
N PRO A 210 11.93 -15.46 -10.36
CA PRO A 210 13.00 -14.53 -10.04
C PRO A 210 13.00 -14.14 -8.56
N HIS A 211 14.17 -14.19 -7.92
CA HIS A 211 14.37 -13.73 -6.54
C HIS A 211 14.58 -12.21 -6.50
N ASN A 212 13.55 -11.44 -6.85
CA ASN A 212 13.60 -9.98 -7.06
C ASN A 212 12.78 -9.17 -6.06
N LEU A 213 12.33 -9.78 -4.96
CA LEU A 213 11.51 -9.18 -3.88
C LEU A 213 10.08 -8.77 -4.29
N SER A 214 9.70 -8.93 -5.56
CA SER A 214 8.34 -8.69 -6.04
C SER A 214 7.36 -9.73 -5.51
N ILE A 215 6.16 -9.31 -5.15
CA ILE A 215 5.06 -10.15 -4.66
C ILE A 215 4.14 -10.50 -5.84
N ASP A 216 4.73 -11.05 -6.89
CA ASP A 216 4.06 -11.39 -8.16
C ASP A 216 3.59 -12.86 -8.22
N HIS A 217 3.55 -13.53 -7.07
CA HIS A 217 3.07 -14.91 -6.95
C HIS A 217 2.15 -15.10 -5.74
N LYS A 218 1.11 -15.94 -5.88
CA LYS A 218 0.10 -16.18 -4.83
C LYS A 218 0.70 -16.64 -3.49
N ILE A 219 1.74 -17.47 -3.51
CA ILE A 219 2.42 -17.92 -2.28
C ILE A 219 3.00 -16.74 -1.50
N LEU A 220 3.64 -15.79 -2.19
CA LEU A 220 4.21 -14.60 -1.57
C LEU A 220 3.10 -13.67 -1.06
N GLY A 221 2.05 -13.46 -1.85
CA GLY A 221 0.88 -12.65 -1.42
C GLY A 221 0.18 -13.24 -0.20
N ASP A 222 0.02 -14.56 -0.16
CA ASP A 222 -0.59 -15.27 0.96
C ASP A 222 0.26 -15.19 2.24
N ALA A 223 1.58 -15.31 2.11
CA ALA A 223 2.52 -15.16 3.21
C ALA A 223 2.53 -13.74 3.77
N LEU A 224 2.62 -12.72 2.90
CA LEU A 224 2.53 -11.31 3.26
C LEU A 224 1.23 -11.01 4.02
N ALA A 225 0.10 -11.52 3.53
CA ALA A 225 -1.20 -11.35 4.16
C ALA A 225 -1.30 -11.95 5.58
N ARG A 226 -0.49 -12.97 5.93
CA ARG A 226 -0.45 -13.52 7.31
C ARG A 226 0.25 -12.59 8.29
N MET A 227 1.20 -11.78 7.84
CA MET A 227 1.93 -10.83 8.70
C MET A 227 0.98 -9.86 9.40
N PHE A 228 -0.11 -9.51 8.73
CA PHE A 228 -1.16 -8.64 9.22
C PHE A 228 -1.91 -9.14 10.48
N SER A 229 -1.83 -10.44 10.81
CA SER A 229 -2.43 -11.03 12.02
C SER A 229 -1.42 -11.44 13.09
N ARG A 230 -0.10 -11.35 12.86
CA ARG A 230 0.90 -11.78 13.85
C ARG A 230 0.78 -10.96 15.14
N GLY A 231 0.82 -11.63 16.28
CA GLY A 231 0.81 -10.98 17.59
C GLY A 231 2.18 -10.42 17.96
N ARG A 232 2.23 -9.61 19.02
CA ARG A 232 3.49 -9.03 19.53
C ARG A 232 4.55 -10.10 19.86
N GLN A 233 4.14 -11.21 20.47
CA GLN A 233 5.03 -12.31 20.86
C GLN A 233 5.64 -13.03 19.65
N ASP A 234 4.93 -13.06 18.52
CA ASP A 234 5.39 -13.72 17.28
C ASP A 234 6.46 -12.90 16.55
N LEU A 235 6.57 -11.60 16.86
CA LEU A 235 7.59 -10.71 16.25
C LEU A 235 8.88 -10.68 17.08
N GLU A 236 8.78 -10.82 18.41
CA GLU A 236 9.93 -10.84 19.32
C GLU A 236 10.72 -12.16 19.21
N GLN A 237 10.14 -13.24 18.67
CA GLN A 237 10.79 -14.55 18.53
C GLN A 237 11.74 -14.62 17.32
N ASP A 238 11.50 -13.83 16.27
CA ASP A 238 12.37 -13.74 15.08
C ASP A 238 13.69 -12.99 15.39
N ASP A 239 13.75 -12.20 16.48
CA ASP A 239 14.93 -11.40 16.88
C ASP A 239 16.04 -12.24 17.58
N TYR A 240 15.81 -13.53 17.89
CA TYR A 240 16.73 -14.35 18.71
C TYR A 240 17.29 -15.61 18.02
N GLU A 241 16.96 -15.91 16.76
CA GLU A 241 17.42 -17.16 16.10
C GLU A 241 18.69 -17.02 15.24
N ASP A 242 19.30 -15.83 15.11
CA ASP A 242 20.60 -15.64 14.44
C ASP A 242 21.72 -15.43 15.47
N ASP A 243 22.36 -16.53 15.90
CA ASP A 243 23.77 -16.67 16.35
C ASP A 243 23.94 -17.81 17.37
N ASP A 244 23.95 -19.07 16.93
CA ASP A 244 24.77 -20.12 17.59
C ASP A 244 25.13 -21.24 16.60
N ASP A 245 26.01 -20.92 15.65
CA ASP A 245 26.80 -21.95 14.99
C ASP A 245 27.74 -22.56 16.03
N GLY A 246 27.25 -23.65 16.64
CA GLY A 246 27.85 -24.35 17.76
C GLY A 246 29.37 -24.51 17.66
N VAL A 247 30.06 -23.83 18.57
CA VAL A 247 31.43 -24.18 18.96
C VAL A 247 31.31 -25.20 20.09
N ASP A 248 31.48 -26.48 19.74
CA ASP A 248 31.63 -27.57 20.72
C ASP A 248 32.74 -27.23 21.72
N GLY A 249 32.35 -27.07 22.98
CA GLY A 249 33.23 -26.76 24.10
C GLY A 249 34.07 -27.94 24.58
N ALA A 250 35.15 -27.64 25.32
CA ALA A 250 35.77 -28.58 26.23
C ALA A 250 36.81 -27.94 27.17
N ASP A 251 36.39 -27.26 28.24
CA ASP A 251 37.17 -27.04 29.49
C ASP A 251 36.40 -26.07 30.42
N GLY A 252 35.93 -26.41 31.62
CA GLY A 252 36.47 -27.32 32.61
C GLY A 252 37.26 -26.55 33.66
N PHE A 253 36.60 -25.79 34.55
CA PHE A 253 37.21 -25.46 35.85
C PHE A 253 36.19 -25.19 36.97
N ASP A 254 36.64 -25.55 38.16
CA ASP A 254 35.94 -25.94 39.37
C ASP A 254 36.06 -24.84 40.45
N GLY A 255 35.05 -24.75 41.31
CA GLY A 255 35.07 -24.15 42.66
C GLY A 255 35.32 -22.63 42.83
N VAL A 256 34.46 -21.94 43.59
CA VAL A 256 34.59 -21.80 45.06
C VAL A 256 33.44 -21.00 45.68
N ASP A 257 33.19 -21.34 46.95
CA ASP A 257 32.22 -20.85 47.93
C ASP A 257 32.12 -19.33 48.14
N GLY A 258 30.94 -18.90 48.64
CA GLY A 258 30.92 -18.13 49.89
C GLY A 258 30.10 -16.83 49.97
N VAL A 259 29.14 -16.86 50.89
CA VAL A 259 28.70 -15.84 51.87
C VAL A 259 27.69 -14.72 51.53
N ASP A 260 26.54 -14.85 52.20
CA ASP A 260 25.80 -13.89 53.03
C ASP A 260 25.34 -12.51 52.51
N GLY A 261 24.03 -12.27 52.67
CA GLY A 261 23.59 -11.06 53.39
C GLY A 261 22.40 -10.26 52.85
N VAL A 262 21.24 -10.48 53.48
CA VAL A 262 20.23 -9.52 54.00
C VAL A 262 19.40 -8.57 53.09
N ASP A 263 18.08 -8.73 53.30
CA ASP A 263 17.00 -7.76 53.53
C ASP A 263 16.42 -6.86 52.42
N GLY A 264 15.08 -6.85 52.35
CA GLY A 264 14.32 -5.79 51.71
C GLY A 264 12.87 -6.13 51.36
N HIS A 265 12.04 -6.47 52.35
CA HIS A 265 10.58 -6.59 52.20
C HIS A 265 9.92 -5.21 52.16
N VAL A 266 9.15 -4.88 51.13
CA VAL A 266 7.99 -3.97 51.25
C VAL A 266 6.91 -4.36 50.24
N ASP A 267 5.85 -4.94 50.79
CA ASP A 267 4.50 -5.00 50.26
C ASP A 267 3.85 -3.62 50.46
N ASP A 268 3.07 -3.15 49.48
CA ASP A 268 2.00 -2.18 49.67
C ASP A 268 1.12 -2.14 48.41
N GLY A 269 0.02 -2.90 48.48
CA GLY A 269 -1.11 -2.78 47.58
C GLY A 269 -1.88 -1.47 47.79
N VAL A 270 -2.44 -0.94 46.71
CA VAL A 270 -3.52 0.05 46.79
C VAL A 270 -4.58 -0.27 45.74
N ASP A 271 -5.69 -0.82 46.22
CA ASP A 271 -6.98 -0.88 45.53
C ASP A 271 -7.52 0.55 45.31
N GLY A 272 -7.88 0.86 44.07
CA GLY A 272 -8.47 2.13 43.67
C GLY A 272 -9.77 1.95 42.88
N VAL A 273 -10.86 1.70 43.60
CA VAL A 273 -12.24 1.71 43.08
C VAL A 273 -12.70 3.15 42.87
N TYR A 274 -12.98 3.54 41.62
CA TYR A 274 -13.89 4.64 41.24
C TYR A 274 -14.65 4.14 39.99
N GLY A 275 -15.97 4.01 39.94
CA GLY A 275 -17.02 4.86 40.47
C GLY A 275 -17.81 5.42 39.29
N SER A 276 -18.87 4.71 38.87
CA SER A 276 -19.76 5.02 37.75
C SER A 276 -20.43 6.40 37.83
N GLY A 277 -20.61 7.10 36.70
CA GLY A 277 -21.49 8.28 36.65
C GLY A 277 -21.58 9.05 35.31
N THR A 278 -22.47 8.58 34.41
CA THR A 278 -23.35 9.35 33.49
C THR A 278 -22.83 10.39 32.47
N ARG A 279 -22.80 9.94 31.20
CA ARG A 279 -23.36 10.51 29.92
C ARG A 279 -23.71 12.01 29.84
N HIS A 280 -23.25 12.67 28.77
CA HIS A 280 -24.09 13.30 27.72
C HIS A 280 -23.27 13.74 26.48
N GLY A 281 -23.66 13.28 25.28
CA GLY A 281 -23.56 14.08 24.05
C GLY A 281 -22.47 13.78 23.00
N GLY A 282 -22.06 12.53 22.77
CA GLY A 282 -21.18 12.15 21.65
C GLY A 282 -21.98 11.58 20.47
N ARG A 283 -21.75 12.11 19.26
CA ARG A 283 -22.37 11.64 18.02
C ARG A 283 -21.85 10.23 17.68
N ASP A 284 -22.80 9.35 17.40
CA ASP A 284 -22.61 8.00 16.86
C ASP A 284 -22.01 8.10 15.44
N TRP A 285 -20.69 7.94 15.34
CA TRP A 285 -20.00 7.57 14.11
C TRP A 285 -19.20 6.32 14.48
N GLY A 286 -19.73 5.17 14.08
CA GLY A 286 -19.17 3.86 14.39
C GLY A 286 -17.77 3.71 13.81
N ASP A 287 -16.81 3.53 14.69
CA ASP A 287 -16.05 2.30 14.83
C ASP A 287 -15.46 2.30 16.24
N GLY A 288 -16.28 1.85 17.20
CA GLY A 288 -15.83 1.59 18.56
C GLY A 288 -14.95 0.35 18.61
N ASP A 289 -14.06 0.31 19.59
CA ASP A 289 -13.20 -0.82 19.95
C ASP A 289 -13.79 -2.18 19.58
N ILE A 290 -13.14 -2.84 18.63
CA ILE A 290 -13.31 -4.26 18.36
C ILE A 290 -12.02 -4.98 18.72
N ASP A 291 -11.68 -4.94 20.01
CA ASP A 291 -11.11 -6.13 20.65
C ASP A 291 -12.17 -7.23 20.57
N GLY A 292 -12.27 -7.91 19.42
CA GLY A 292 -13.17 -9.04 19.21
C GLY A 292 -13.92 -9.17 17.87
N ALA A 293 -13.69 -8.33 16.84
CA ALA A 293 -14.15 -8.69 15.50
C ALA A 293 -13.15 -9.68 14.90
N ALA A 294 -13.53 -10.96 14.85
CA ALA A 294 -12.65 -12.08 14.51
C ALA A 294 -12.01 -12.05 13.09
N ASP A 295 -12.18 -10.97 12.33
CA ASP A 295 -11.90 -10.91 10.88
C ASP A 295 -11.10 -9.67 10.41
N LEU A 296 -10.63 -8.80 11.32
CA LEU A 296 -9.75 -7.68 10.95
C LEU A 296 -8.27 -7.96 11.26
N PRO A 297 -7.34 -7.47 10.42
CA PRO A 297 -5.92 -7.47 10.75
C PRO A 297 -5.59 -6.74 12.05
N ASN A 298 -4.59 -7.26 12.78
CA ASN A 298 -4.02 -6.62 13.96
C ASN A 298 -3.18 -5.39 13.57
N HIS A 299 -2.45 -5.49 12.45
CA HIS A 299 -1.55 -4.44 11.97
C HIS A 299 -2.22 -3.65 10.85
N CYS A 300 -2.10 -2.31 10.87
CA CYS A 300 -2.59 -1.48 9.77
C CYS A 300 -1.61 -1.42 8.59
N VAL A 301 -0.33 -1.74 8.83
CA VAL A 301 0.76 -1.61 7.87
C VAL A 301 1.71 -2.80 8.02
N VAL A 302 2.21 -3.31 6.90
CA VAL A 302 3.34 -4.24 6.84
C VAL A 302 4.36 -3.68 5.86
N PHE A 303 5.62 -3.61 6.28
CA PHE A 303 6.74 -3.23 5.42
C PHE A 303 7.27 -4.46 4.69
N GLN A 304 7.88 -4.25 3.53
CA GLN A 304 8.50 -5.30 2.72
C GLN A 304 9.99 -4.98 2.56
N ARG A 305 10.85 -5.92 2.95
CA ARG A 305 12.31 -5.67 2.97
C ARG A 305 12.82 -5.23 1.59
N GLY A 306 13.40 -4.03 1.54
CA GLY A 306 13.99 -3.47 0.32
C GLY A 306 13.01 -3.17 -0.81
N HIS A 307 11.71 -3.08 -0.52
CA HIS A 307 10.67 -3.00 -1.54
C HIS A 307 9.67 -1.86 -1.27
N GLY A 308 8.97 -1.84 -0.14
CA GLY A 308 7.92 -0.86 0.10
C GLY A 308 7.07 -1.19 1.32
N PHE A 309 5.79 -0.81 1.28
CA PHE A 309 4.82 -1.20 2.30
C PHE A 309 3.45 -1.50 1.71
N VAL A 310 2.62 -2.18 2.50
CA VAL A 310 1.21 -2.42 2.24
C VAL A 310 0.40 -1.91 3.42
N THR A 311 -0.70 -1.21 3.13
CA THR A 311 -1.72 -0.83 4.12
C THR A 311 -3.11 -1.11 3.58
N TRP A 312 -4.09 -1.20 4.46
CA TRP A 312 -5.48 -1.52 4.14
C TRP A 312 -6.43 -0.65 4.95
N ALA A 313 -7.70 -0.61 4.57
CA ALA A 313 -8.79 -0.12 5.42
C ALA A 313 -10.16 -0.67 5.00
N THR A 314 -11.17 -0.38 5.83
CA THR A 314 -12.61 -0.64 5.56
C THR A 314 -13.24 0.40 4.64
N SER A 315 -12.48 1.42 4.22
CA SER A 315 -12.87 2.40 3.20
C SER A 315 -11.68 2.75 2.29
N LEU A 316 -11.95 3.23 1.07
CA LEU A 316 -10.90 3.67 0.15
C LEU A 316 -10.15 4.89 0.68
N GLU A 317 -10.89 5.83 1.25
CA GLU A 317 -10.38 7.08 1.79
C GLU A 317 -9.42 6.83 2.95
N ASP A 318 -9.74 5.90 3.87
CA ASP A 318 -8.87 5.57 4.99
C ASP A 318 -7.61 4.83 4.55
N ALA A 319 -7.69 3.98 3.51
CA ALA A 319 -6.50 3.34 2.96
C ALA A 319 -5.56 4.39 2.33
N VAL A 320 -6.13 5.38 1.64
CA VAL A 320 -5.39 6.53 1.08
C VAL A 320 -4.78 7.39 2.19
N TYR A 321 -5.57 7.71 3.23
CA TYR A 321 -5.10 8.44 4.41
C TYR A 321 -3.91 7.73 5.06
N ARG A 322 -4.05 6.44 5.36
CA ARG A 322 -2.98 5.65 6.00
C ARG A 322 -1.72 5.67 5.16
N ALA A 323 -1.82 5.47 3.84
CA ALA A 323 -0.66 5.49 2.96
C ALA A 323 0.07 6.85 2.96
N ILE A 324 -0.69 7.96 2.90
CA ILE A 324 -0.12 9.32 2.97
C ILE A 324 0.60 9.54 4.31
N HIS A 325 -0.03 9.11 5.40
CA HIS A 325 0.49 9.37 6.73
C HIS A 325 1.65 8.44 7.13
N VAL A 326 1.75 7.23 6.56
CA VAL A 326 2.96 6.37 6.63
C VAL A 326 4.17 7.11 6.06
N GLN A 327 4.06 7.65 4.84
CA GLN A 327 5.18 8.39 4.22
C GLN A 327 5.59 9.60 5.06
N ARG A 328 4.62 10.40 5.51
CA ARG A 328 4.90 11.61 6.29
C ARG A 328 5.56 11.28 7.62
N ASP A 329 5.11 10.23 8.30
CA ASP A 329 5.73 9.77 9.54
C ASP A 329 7.17 9.33 9.29
N ALA A 330 7.40 8.58 8.20
CA ALA A 330 8.72 8.14 7.79
C ALA A 330 9.68 9.31 7.51
N ASP A 331 9.21 10.35 6.84
CA ASP A 331 9.99 11.58 6.60
C ASP A 331 10.32 12.31 7.91
N ILE A 332 9.35 12.41 8.82
CA ILE A 332 9.50 13.06 10.13
C ILE A 332 10.52 12.30 10.97
N GLN A 333 10.34 10.99 11.16
CA GLN A 333 11.20 10.18 11.99
C GLN A 333 12.62 10.12 11.40
N THR A 334 12.78 9.92 10.09
CA THR A 334 14.10 9.93 9.43
C THR A 334 14.82 11.26 9.66
N THR A 335 14.10 12.38 9.53
CA THR A 335 14.66 13.72 9.77
C THR A 335 15.06 13.89 11.24
N ALA A 336 14.21 13.47 12.18
CA ALA A 336 14.47 13.55 13.61
C ALA A 336 15.70 12.69 14.02
N MET A 337 15.79 11.46 13.53
CA MET A 337 16.95 10.58 13.73
C MET A 337 18.24 11.19 13.15
N GLY A 338 18.15 11.85 12.00
CA GLY A 338 19.26 12.60 11.43
C GLY A 338 19.75 13.74 12.33
N GLN A 339 18.85 14.42 13.06
CA GLN A 339 19.23 15.44 14.05
C GLN A 339 19.88 14.85 15.30
N ARG A 340 19.39 13.70 15.79
CA ARG A 340 20.01 12.94 16.89
C ARG A 340 21.45 12.54 16.59
N SER A 341 21.77 12.16 15.35
CA SER A 341 23.16 11.83 14.99
C SER A 341 24.15 13.01 15.18
N ARG A 342 23.64 14.24 15.30
CA ARG A 342 24.41 15.49 15.38
C ARG A 342 24.28 16.22 16.72
N SER A 343 23.47 15.72 17.65
CA SER A 343 23.15 16.38 18.92
C SER A 343 22.69 15.38 19.98
N GLU A 344 22.65 15.75 21.25
CA GLU A 344 22.13 14.88 22.34
C GLU A 344 20.59 14.77 22.35
N ILE A 345 19.91 15.08 21.24
CA ILE A 345 18.45 15.04 21.14
C ILE A 345 17.97 13.59 21.09
N GLU A 346 17.11 13.22 22.02
CA GLU A 346 16.33 11.99 21.97
C GLU A 346 15.05 12.21 21.14
N VAL A 347 14.73 11.27 20.26
CA VAL A 347 13.47 11.30 19.52
C VAL A 347 12.40 10.72 20.43
N VAL A 348 11.39 11.53 20.76
CA VAL A 348 10.26 11.12 21.59
C VAL A 348 9.09 10.77 20.68
N TYR A 349 8.70 9.51 20.67
CA TYR A 349 7.55 8.99 19.94
C TYR A 349 6.26 9.14 20.75
N LEU A 350 5.10 8.93 20.11
CA LEU A 350 3.85 8.76 20.86
C LEU A 350 3.95 7.54 21.77
N SER A 351 3.47 7.68 23.00
CA SER A 351 3.23 6.53 23.88
C SER A 351 2.12 5.63 23.31
N ASP A 352 2.05 4.38 23.74
CA ASP A 352 1.00 3.44 23.32
C ASP A 352 -0.41 4.02 23.54
N ARG A 353 -0.62 4.75 24.64
CA ARG A 353 -1.88 5.41 24.94
C ARG A 353 -2.17 6.56 23.97
N GLU A 354 -1.20 7.41 23.70
CA GLU A 354 -1.37 8.52 22.76
C GLU A 354 -1.60 8.03 21.34
N ALA A 355 -0.89 6.98 20.91
CA ALA A 355 -1.08 6.36 19.60
C ALA A 355 -2.50 5.78 19.47
N GLN A 356 -2.99 5.08 20.49
CA GLN A 356 -4.34 4.51 20.51
C GLN A 356 -5.42 5.61 20.52
N ASP A 357 -5.31 6.62 21.38
CA ASP A 357 -6.26 7.74 21.43
C ASP A 357 -6.27 8.49 20.07
N CYS A 358 -5.11 8.68 19.42
CA CYS A 358 -5.03 9.26 18.08
C CYS A 358 -5.71 8.39 17.02
N LYS A 359 -5.48 7.07 17.08
CA LYS A 359 -6.08 6.07 16.18
C LYS A 359 -7.60 6.18 16.19
N GLU A 360 -8.20 6.21 17.38
CA GLU A 360 -9.65 6.20 17.58
C GLU A 360 -10.33 7.55 17.30
N THR A 361 -9.62 8.67 17.46
CA THR A 361 -10.26 10.00 17.45
C THR A 361 -9.99 10.82 16.19
N ILE A 362 -8.80 10.70 15.60
CA ILE A 362 -8.35 11.63 14.54
C ILE A 362 -7.65 10.94 13.35
N ASN A 363 -7.36 9.64 13.41
CA ASN A 363 -6.67 8.93 12.31
C ASN A 363 -7.65 8.28 11.34
N ALA A 364 -8.51 9.11 10.75
CA ALA A 364 -9.43 8.71 9.69
C ALA A 364 -9.51 9.82 8.63
N ALA A 365 -9.81 9.42 7.41
CA ALA A 365 -10.03 10.36 6.32
C ALA A 365 -11.35 11.10 6.53
N THR A 366 -11.30 12.43 6.64
CA THR A 366 -12.52 13.24 6.65
C THR A 366 -12.93 13.62 5.21
N PRO A 367 -14.22 13.95 4.97
CA PRO A 367 -14.66 14.48 3.67
C PRO A 367 -13.86 15.71 3.23
N GLU A 368 -13.46 16.57 4.17
CA GLU A 368 -12.63 17.74 3.91
C GLU A 368 -11.22 17.36 3.44
N ASN A 369 -10.59 16.36 4.08
CA ASN A 369 -9.27 15.88 3.67
C ASN A 369 -9.31 15.29 2.26
N TRP A 370 -10.27 14.41 2.01
CA TRP A 370 -10.46 13.80 0.69
C TRP A 370 -10.69 14.86 -0.39
N LEU A 371 -11.57 15.84 -0.12
CA LEU A 371 -11.84 16.93 -1.05
C LEU A 371 -10.58 17.79 -1.30
N ALA A 372 -9.84 18.13 -0.25
CA ALA A 372 -8.62 18.94 -0.38
C ALA A 372 -7.59 18.24 -1.29
N TRP A 373 -7.35 16.94 -1.09
CA TRP A 373 -6.43 16.17 -1.93
C TRP A 373 -6.95 16.00 -3.36
N THR A 374 -8.25 15.75 -3.53
CA THR A 374 -8.89 15.68 -4.85
C THR A 374 -8.68 16.99 -5.62
N VAL A 375 -8.99 18.12 -4.98
CA VAL A 375 -8.84 19.45 -5.60
C VAL A 375 -7.38 19.78 -5.87
N GLN A 376 -6.45 19.35 -5.02
CA GLN A 376 -5.01 19.51 -5.27
C GLN A 376 -4.57 18.74 -6.52
N ALA A 377 -4.99 17.48 -6.67
CA ALA A 377 -4.71 16.69 -7.86
C ALA A 377 -5.33 17.34 -9.11
N GLU A 378 -6.60 17.74 -9.07
CA GLU A 378 -7.28 18.41 -10.19
C GLU A 378 -6.57 19.70 -10.61
N ARG A 379 -6.24 20.56 -9.65
CA ARG A 379 -5.62 21.88 -9.91
C ARG A 379 -4.15 21.78 -10.34
N SER A 380 -3.51 20.62 -10.20
CA SER A 380 -2.17 20.37 -10.77
C SER A 380 -2.17 20.39 -12.30
N GLY A 381 -3.32 20.09 -12.93
CA GLY A 381 -3.44 19.94 -14.38
C GLY A 381 -2.85 18.65 -14.95
N MET A 382 -2.33 17.75 -14.11
CA MET A 382 -1.70 16.48 -14.54
C MET A 382 -2.70 15.35 -14.78
N TYR A 383 -3.86 15.38 -14.11
CA TYR A 383 -4.80 14.25 -14.11
C TYR A 383 -6.15 14.60 -14.71
N ARG A 384 -6.82 13.56 -15.22
CA ARG A 384 -8.19 13.64 -15.72
C ARG A 384 -8.95 12.39 -15.30
N ASN A 385 -10.12 12.57 -14.68
CA ASN A 385 -11.06 11.49 -14.39
C ASN A 385 -12.24 11.58 -15.38
N GLU A 386 -12.35 10.63 -16.30
CA GLU A 386 -13.41 10.59 -17.32
C GLU A 386 -14.80 10.29 -16.76
N LEU A 387 -14.89 9.68 -15.56
CA LEU A 387 -16.15 9.47 -14.84
C LEU A 387 -16.64 10.73 -14.11
N GLY A 388 -15.87 11.81 -14.16
CA GLY A 388 -16.19 13.06 -13.49
C GLY A 388 -15.85 13.04 -11.99
N LYS A 389 -16.37 14.05 -11.29
CA LYS A 389 -16.10 14.21 -9.86
C LYS A 389 -16.87 13.14 -9.08
N PRO A 390 -16.29 12.57 -8.01
CA PRO A 390 -17.10 11.92 -6.98
C PRO A 390 -18.07 12.97 -6.44
N THR A 391 -19.32 12.94 -6.91
CA THR A 391 -20.37 13.88 -6.51
C THR A 391 -20.91 13.48 -5.14
N ASP A 392 -20.07 13.57 -4.11
CA ASP A 392 -20.56 13.68 -2.74
C ASP A 392 -20.73 15.17 -2.44
N THR A 393 -22.00 15.56 -2.46
CA THR A 393 -22.59 16.91 -2.39
C THR A 393 -22.19 17.78 -1.19
N TYR A 394 -21.18 17.42 -0.40
CA TYR A 394 -21.05 17.98 0.94
C TYR A 394 -20.31 19.31 1.02
N LEU A 395 -19.50 19.68 0.03
CA LEU A 395 -18.73 20.92 0.07
C LEU A 395 -18.55 21.48 -1.35
N GLN A 396 -19.56 22.22 -1.84
CA GLN A 396 -19.32 23.18 -2.91
C GLN A 396 -18.57 24.37 -2.31
N VAL A 397 -17.26 24.46 -2.57
CA VAL A 397 -16.41 25.60 -2.21
C VAL A 397 -16.03 26.39 -3.45
#